data_AF-A0A7X3KCW4-F1
#
_entry.id   AF-A0A7X3KCW4-F1
#
_cell.length_a   1.000
_cell.length_b   1.000
_cell.length_c   1.000
_cell.angle_alpha   90.00
_cell.angle_beta   90.00
_cell.angle_gamma   90.00
#
_symmetry.space_group_name_H-M   'P 1'
#
loop_
_entity.id
_entity.type
_entity.pdbx_description
1 polymer ?
#
loop_
_entity_poly.entity_id
_entity_poly.type
_entity_poly.pdbx_seq_one_letter_code
_entity_poly.pdbx_strand_id
1 'polypeptide(L)'
;MKIEVWSDVYCPFCYIAEARLEKTLAKYQKGEQVEFVFRSFELDSSLPVDQSYPARDYLARKYQLTDEQAQAQLDAITNLAKEEGLDFRFDQAWIPNSRKSHALLHLATEQGLGREMGQLLFQAHFTRGLDLGGDAVLKKLAQELGLGGEYRRRSLGISDLSEAD
;
A
#
# COMPACT_ATOMS: atom_id res chain seq x y z
N MET A 1 18.80 -15.48 -4.65
CA MET A 1 18.51 -15.08 -3.25
C MET A 1 17.05 -14.67 -3.13
N LYS A 2 16.38 -14.91 -2.00
CA LYS A 2 15.00 -14.44 -1.75
C LYS A 2 14.98 -13.44 -0.60
N ILE A 3 14.28 -12.33 -0.79
CA ILE A 3 14.04 -11.30 0.22
C ILE A 3 12.54 -11.21 0.46
N GLU A 4 12.12 -11.38 1.71
CA GLU A 4 10.73 -11.27 2.12
C GLU A 4 10.56 -10.04 3.01
N VAL A 5 9.62 -9.17 2.67
CA VAL A 5 9.38 -7.92 3.38
C VAL A 5 7.95 -7.86 3.88
N TRP A 6 7.80 -7.84 5.20
CA TRP A 6 6.51 -7.56 5.83
C TRP A 6 6.22 -6.07 5.72
N SER A 7 5.10 -5.75 5.10
CA SER A 7 4.75 -4.38 4.74
C SER A 7 3.25 -4.17 4.84
N ASP A 8 2.87 -2.96 5.25
CA ASP A 8 1.52 -2.44 5.03
C ASP A 8 1.53 -1.40 3.92
N VAL A 9 0.48 -1.35 3.11
CA VAL A 9 0.30 -0.41 1.99
C VAL A 9 0.23 1.03 2.48
N TYR A 10 -0.28 1.25 3.69
CA TYR A 10 -0.42 2.60 4.28
C TYR A 10 0.72 2.96 5.24
N CYS A 11 1.79 2.13 5.30
CA CYS A 11 2.97 2.45 6.10
C CYS A 11 3.94 3.33 5.30
N PRO A 12 4.15 4.60 5.67
CA PRO A 12 5.06 5.47 4.93
C PRO A 12 6.51 5.00 4.99
N PHE A 13 6.92 4.44 6.13
CA PHE A 13 8.27 3.93 6.30
C PHE A 13 8.53 2.67 5.48
N CYS A 14 7.49 1.85 5.19
CA CYS A 14 7.63 0.73 4.28
C CYS A 14 7.95 1.19 2.86
N TYR A 15 7.28 2.24 2.37
CA TYR A 15 7.57 2.77 1.02
C TYR A 15 8.95 3.44 0.95
N ILE A 16 9.33 4.20 1.98
CA ILE A 16 10.68 4.79 2.09
C ILE A 16 11.76 3.68 2.11
N ALA A 17 11.53 2.61 2.89
CA ALA A 17 12.46 1.48 2.95
C ALA A 17 12.54 0.71 1.63
N GLU A 18 11.42 0.58 0.91
CA GLU A 18 11.37 -0.03 -0.42
C GLU A 18 12.23 0.78 -1.41
N ALA A 19 12.05 2.10 -1.49
CA ALA A 19 12.85 2.96 -2.35
C ALA A 19 14.36 2.89 -2.04
N ARG A 20 14.73 2.80 -0.76
CA ARG A 20 16.13 2.60 -0.32
C ARG A 20 16.66 1.23 -0.76
N LEU A 21 15.84 0.19 -0.63
CA LEU A 21 16.20 -1.15 -1.04
C LEU A 21 16.38 -1.22 -2.55
N GLU A 22 15.50 -0.60 -3.34
CA GLU A 22 15.66 -0.52 -4.80
C GLU A 22 16.99 0.10 -5.20
N LYS A 23 17.35 1.24 -4.59
CA LYS A 23 18.65 1.91 -4.82
C LYS A 23 19.84 1.03 -4.46
N THR A 24 19.69 0.22 -3.41
CA THR A 24 20.73 -0.70 -2.96
C THR A 24 20.86 -1.89 -3.92
N LEU A 25 19.73 -2.49 -4.32
CA LEU A 25 19.70 -3.59 -5.28
C LEU A 25 20.21 -3.17 -6.67
N ALA A 26 19.97 -1.93 -7.10
CA ALA A 26 20.50 -1.40 -8.34
C ALA A 26 22.05 -1.32 -8.37
N LYS A 27 22.69 -1.21 -7.20
CA LYS A 27 24.15 -1.20 -7.03
C LYS A 27 24.73 -2.60 -6.84
N TYR A 28 23.88 -3.58 -6.49
CA TYR A 28 24.29 -4.96 -6.30
C TYR A 28 24.64 -5.59 -7.66
N GLN A 29 25.88 -6.08 -7.82
CA GLN A 29 26.43 -6.50 -9.10
C GLN A 29 25.64 -7.67 -9.73
N LYS A 30 25.52 -7.60 -11.06
CA LYS A 30 24.81 -8.55 -11.94
C LYS A 30 25.35 -9.97 -11.80
N GLY A 31 24.47 -10.91 -11.45
CA GLY A 31 24.74 -12.34 -11.56
C GLY A 31 23.70 -13.21 -10.86
N GLU A 32 23.17 -12.74 -9.72
CA GLU A 32 22.18 -13.48 -8.95
C GLU A 32 20.79 -12.86 -9.09
N GLN A 33 19.81 -13.70 -9.44
CA GLN A 33 18.41 -13.30 -9.36
C GLN A 33 18.02 -13.12 -7.89
N VAL A 34 17.56 -11.91 -7.55
CA VAL A 34 16.94 -11.59 -6.27
C VAL A 34 15.44 -11.64 -6.45
N GLU A 35 14.80 -12.64 -5.84
CA GLU A 35 13.35 -12.70 -5.72
C GLU A 35 12.92 -11.79 -4.56
N PHE A 36 12.05 -10.83 -4.83
CA PHE A 36 11.53 -9.90 -3.82
C PHE A 36 10.03 -10.16 -3.61
N VAL A 37 9.65 -10.48 -2.37
CA VAL A 37 8.27 -10.85 -2.05
C VAL A 37 7.75 -9.99 -0.90
N PHE A 38 6.66 -9.28 -1.16
CA PHE A 38 5.89 -8.64 -0.09
C PHE A 38 5.08 -9.67 0.70
N ARG A 39 5.11 -9.54 2.02
CA ARG A 39 4.26 -10.25 2.97
C ARG A 39 3.35 -9.24 3.64
N SER A 40 2.07 -9.55 3.72
CA SER A 40 1.07 -8.65 4.28
C SER A 40 1.28 -8.45 5.79
N PHE A 41 1.22 -7.19 6.22
CA PHE A 41 1.16 -6.79 7.62
C PHE A 41 0.09 -5.71 7.75
N GLU A 42 -0.81 -5.82 8.73
CA GLU A 42 -1.82 -4.81 9.03
C GLU A 42 -1.34 -3.94 10.21
N LEU A 43 -1.06 -2.66 9.97
CA LEU A 43 -0.74 -1.67 11.02
C LEU A 43 -1.93 -1.40 11.94
N ASP A 44 -3.14 -1.57 11.41
CA ASP A 44 -4.39 -1.37 12.12
C ASP A 44 -5.50 -2.27 11.58
N SER A 45 -5.55 -3.50 12.10
CA SER A 45 -6.59 -4.46 11.74
C SER A 45 -7.96 -4.15 12.35
N SER A 46 -8.06 -3.11 13.19
CA SER A 46 -9.30 -2.69 13.85
C SER A 46 -10.16 -1.74 13.00
N LEU A 47 -9.59 -1.14 11.95
CA LEU A 47 -10.31 -0.23 11.07
C LEU A 47 -11.46 -0.95 10.34
N PRO A 48 -12.67 -0.36 10.25
CA PRO A 48 -13.75 -0.91 9.45
C PRO A 48 -13.38 -1.02 7.96
N VAL A 49 -13.82 -2.10 7.29
CA VAL A 49 -13.46 -2.40 5.89
C VAL A 49 -14.14 -1.51 4.85
N ASP A 50 -15.14 -0.73 5.28
CA ASP A 50 -15.99 0.14 4.47
C ASP A 50 -15.77 1.63 4.78
N GLN A 51 -14.79 1.97 5.61
CA GLN A 51 -14.49 3.34 6.00
C GLN A 51 -13.05 3.73 5.69
N SER A 52 -12.89 5.01 5.35
CA SER A 52 -11.61 5.65 5.09
C SER A 52 -11.54 6.95 5.88
N TYR A 53 -10.38 7.26 6.42
CA TYR A 53 -10.17 8.47 7.23
C TYR A 53 -9.08 9.34 6.62
N PRO A 54 -9.18 10.68 6.67
CA PRO A 54 -8.05 11.55 6.32
C PRO A 54 -6.82 11.19 7.16
N ALA A 55 -5.63 11.15 6.54
CA ALA A 55 -4.42 10.67 7.21
C ALA A 55 -4.08 11.43 8.49
N ARG A 56 -4.24 12.76 8.50
CA ARG A 56 -4.02 13.59 9.68
C ARG A 56 -4.97 13.26 10.81
N ASP A 57 -6.26 13.15 10.52
CA ASP A 57 -7.29 12.87 11.52
C ASP A 57 -7.12 11.46 12.11
N TYR A 58 -6.77 10.48 11.27
CA TYR A 58 -6.43 9.13 11.72
C TYR A 58 -5.20 9.14 12.64
N LEU A 59 -4.11 9.82 12.24
CA LEU A 59 -2.89 9.88 13.02
C LEU A 59 -3.13 10.56 14.38
N ALA A 60 -3.84 11.68 14.38
CA ALA A 60 -4.19 12.42 15.59
C ALA A 60 -4.97 11.55 16.59
N ARG A 61 -5.98 10.83 16.10
CA ARG A 61 -6.77 9.90 16.93
C ARG A 61 -5.95 8.73 17.44
N LYS A 62 -5.19 8.06 16.56
CA LYS A 62 -4.44 6.85 16.89
C LYS A 62 -3.38 7.10 17.96
N TYR A 63 -2.68 8.22 17.86
CA TYR A 63 -1.58 8.56 18.75
C TYR A 63 -1.92 9.63 19.80
N GLN A 64 -3.20 10.02 19.91
CA GLN A 64 -3.69 11.01 20.88
C GLN A 64 -2.93 12.35 20.78
N LEU A 65 -2.74 12.82 19.56
CA LEU A 65 -2.01 14.05 19.23
C LEU A 65 -2.97 15.21 19.00
N THR A 66 -2.49 16.44 19.18
CA THR A 66 -3.18 17.61 18.61
C THR A 66 -3.05 17.64 17.09
N ASP A 67 -3.91 18.42 16.43
CA ASP A 67 -3.85 18.61 14.98
C ASP A 67 -2.48 19.15 14.52
N GLU A 68 -1.88 20.07 15.28
CA GLU A 68 -0.56 20.62 14.95
C GLU A 68 0.55 19.57 15.11
N GLN A 69 0.47 18.73 16.14
CA GLN A 69 1.43 17.65 16.36
C GLN A 69 1.32 16.58 15.27
N ALA A 70 0.11 16.20 14.88
CA ALA A 70 -0.12 15.27 13.78
C ALA A 70 0.40 15.84 12.46
N GLN A 71 0.13 17.12 12.16
CA GLN A 71 0.66 17.78 10.97
C GLN A 71 2.19 17.80 10.97
N ALA A 72 2.82 18.19 12.08
CA ALA A 72 4.28 18.23 12.18
C ALA A 72 4.94 16.86 11.94
N GLN A 73 4.32 15.77 12.42
CA GLN A 73 4.80 14.42 12.14
C GLN A 73 4.66 14.04 10.66
N LEU A 74 3.52 14.34 10.04
CA LEU A 74 3.32 14.10 8.61
C LEU A 74 4.33 14.89 7.77
N ASP A 75 4.60 16.14 8.11
CA ASP A 75 5.59 16.99 7.43
C ASP A 75 7.00 16.41 7.54
N ALA A 76 7.38 15.93 8.73
CA ALA A 76 8.67 15.27 8.95
C ALA A 76 8.82 14.00 8.09
N ILE A 77 7.77 13.19 8.01
CA ILE A 77 7.75 11.97 7.16
C ILE A 77 7.83 12.35 5.68
N THR A 78 7.09 13.38 5.24
CA THR A 78 7.17 13.88 3.85
C THR A 78 8.58 14.36 3.51
N ASN A 79 9.26 15.04 4.43
CA ASN A 79 10.64 15.47 4.20
C ASN A 79 11.61 14.29 4.09
N LEU A 80 11.45 13.27 4.93
CA LEU A 80 12.23 12.03 4.81
C LEU A 80 11.96 11.31 3.48
N ALA A 81 10.71 11.28 3.01
CA ALA A 81 10.34 10.68 1.74
C ALA A 81 11.00 11.41 0.54
N LYS A 82 11.11 12.75 0.61
CA LYS A 82 11.79 13.57 -0.41
C LYS A 82 13.27 13.23 -0.55
N GLU A 83 13.96 12.92 0.54
CA GLU A 83 15.36 12.45 0.49
C GLU A 83 15.50 11.18 -0.35
N GLU A 84 14.43 10.37 -0.39
CA GLU A 84 14.38 9.18 -1.21
C GLU A 84 13.84 9.39 -2.63
N GLY A 85 13.44 10.60 -2.99
CA GLY A 85 12.86 10.94 -4.30
C GLY A 85 11.35 10.64 -4.39
N LEU A 86 10.68 10.47 -3.25
CA LEU A 86 9.24 10.22 -3.17
C LEU A 86 8.48 11.52 -2.88
N ASP A 87 7.36 11.73 -3.57
CA ASP A 87 6.47 12.88 -3.36
C ASP A 87 5.23 12.45 -2.56
N PHE A 88 5.31 12.59 -1.24
CA PHE A 88 4.20 12.24 -0.35
C PHE A 88 3.20 13.40 -0.21
N ARG A 89 1.92 13.07 -0.38
CA ARG A 89 0.77 13.97 -0.42
C ARG A 89 -0.22 13.62 0.69
N PHE A 90 0.22 13.72 1.94
CA PHE A 90 -0.64 13.46 3.10
C PHE A 90 -1.81 14.43 3.24
N ASP A 91 -1.74 15.60 2.60
CA ASP A 91 -2.84 16.54 2.44
C ASP A 91 -4.05 15.93 1.71
N GLN A 92 -3.83 14.86 0.94
CA GLN A 92 -4.85 14.17 0.14
C GLN A 92 -4.97 12.67 0.48
N ALA A 93 -4.18 12.18 1.43
CA ALA A 93 -4.09 10.75 1.72
C ALA A 93 -5.28 10.27 2.58
N TRP A 94 -5.81 9.11 2.19
CA TRP A 94 -6.87 8.39 2.89
C TRP A 94 -6.33 7.11 3.53
N ILE A 95 -6.73 6.84 4.76
CA ILE A 95 -6.36 5.63 5.52
C ILE A 95 -7.61 4.74 5.64
N PRO A 96 -7.79 3.77 4.74
CA PRO A 96 -8.78 2.71 4.89
C PRO A 96 -8.20 1.50 5.63
N ASN A 97 -9.01 0.46 5.83
CA ASN A 97 -8.52 -0.86 6.20
C ASN A 97 -7.69 -1.48 5.05
N SER A 98 -6.52 -2.08 5.35
CA SER A 98 -5.58 -2.56 4.32
C SER A 98 -5.89 -3.93 3.73
N ARG A 99 -6.88 -4.68 4.25
CA ARG A 99 -7.20 -6.03 3.78
C ARG A 99 -7.48 -6.12 2.29
N LYS A 100 -8.22 -5.16 1.73
CA LYS A 100 -8.54 -5.18 0.28
C LYS A 100 -7.30 -4.90 -0.58
N SER A 101 -6.46 -3.96 -0.17
CA SER A 101 -5.19 -3.70 -0.86
C SER A 101 -4.23 -4.89 -0.73
N HIS A 102 -4.14 -5.51 0.45
CA HIS A 102 -3.38 -6.75 0.66
C HIS A 102 -3.91 -7.89 -0.19
N ALA A 103 -5.23 -8.07 -0.28
CA ALA A 103 -5.81 -9.04 -1.18
C ALA A 103 -5.34 -8.78 -2.62
N LEU A 104 -5.47 -7.55 -3.15
CA LEU A 104 -4.98 -7.22 -4.49
C LEU A 104 -3.48 -7.53 -4.68
N LEU A 105 -2.65 -7.21 -3.68
CA LEU A 105 -1.22 -7.54 -3.68
C LEU A 105 -0.98 -9.05 -3.77
N HIS A 106 -1.74 -9.85 -3.03
CA HIS A 106 -1.71 -11.32 -3.13
C HIS A 106 -2.11 -11.80 -4.54
N LEU A 107 -3.11 -11.17 -5.19
CA LEU A 107 -3.47 -11.50 -6.59
C LEU A 107 -2.28 -11.35 -7.51
N ALA A 108 -1.64 -10.18 -7.43
CA ALA A 108 -0.57 -9.84 -8.33
C ALA A 108 0.63 -10.75 -8.07
N THR A 109 0.89 -11.08 -6.80
CA THR A 109 1.94 -12.02 -6.41
C THR A 109 1.73 -13.42 -7.02
N GLU A 110 0.50 -13.94 -7.03
CA GLU A 110 0.17 -15.21 -7.71
C GLU A 110 0.43 -15.18 -9.22
N GLN A 111 0.42 -13.99 -9.82
CA GLN A 111 0.71 -13.77 -11.25
C GLN A 111 2.15 -13.29 -11.51
N GLY A 112 3.02 -13.28 -10.49
CA GLY A 112 4.41 -12.82 -10.62
C GLY A 112 4.60 -11.30 -10.69
N LEU A 113 3.54 -10.53 -10.41
CA LEU A 113 3.50 -9.05 -10.46
C LEU A 113 3.42 -8.41 -9.05
N GLY A 114 3.83 -9.15 -8.01
CA GLY A 114 3.68 -8.71 -6.62
C GLY A 114 4.45 -7.43 -6.31
N ARG A 115 5.66 -7.26 -6.86
CA ARG A 115 6.49 -6.08 -6.62
C ARG A 115 5.88 -4.86 -7.30
N GLU A 116 5.51 -5.00 -8.57
CA GLU A 116 4.88 -3.97 -9.39
C GLU A 116 3.58 -3.49 -8.76
N MET A 117 2.76 -4.42 -8.24
CA MET A 117 1.53 -4.07 -7.54
C MET A 117 1.80 -3.36 -6.21
N GLY A 118 2.79 -3.80 -5.44
CA GLY A 118 3.16 -3.11 -4.19
C GLY A 118 3.57 -1.66 -4.43
N GLN A 119 4.41 -1.42 -5.45
CA GLN A 119 4.83 -0.08 -5.86
C GLN A 119 3.65 0.76 -6.36
N LEU A 120 2.77 0.17 -7.17
CA LEU A 120 1.58 0.85 -7.69
C LEU A 120 0.62 1.26 -6.57
N LEU A 121 0.41 0.39 -5.57
CA LEU A 121 -0.41 0.65 -4.40
C LEU A 121 0.19 1.77 -3.53
N PHE A 122 1.51 1.74 -3.29
CA PHE A 122 2.20 2.82 -2.59
C PHE A 122 2.05 4.16 -3.31
N GLN A 123 2.31 4.20 -4.62
CA GLN A 123 2.16 5.43 -5.40
C GLN A 123 0.69 5.90 -5.45
N ALA A 124 -0.27 4.98 -5.54
CA ALA A 124 -1.71 5.28 -5.48
C ALA A 124 -2.08 6.04 -4.21
N HIS A 125 -1.62 5.53 -3.08
CA HIS A 125 -1.96 6.10 -1.78
C HIS A 125 -1.13 7.36 -1.48
N PHE A 126 0.20 7.25 -1.47
CA PHE A 126 1.07 8.31 -0.97
C PHE A 126 1.25 9.48 -1.94
N THR A 127 1.16 9.26 -3.25
CA THR A 127 1.45 10.31 -4.24
C THR A 127 0.20 10.77 -4.98
N ARG A 128 -0.68 9.84 -5.37
CA ARG A 128 -1.90 10.15 -6.13
C ARG A 128 -3.11 10.50 -5.26
N GLY A 129 -3.02 10.32 -3.93
CA GLY A 129 -4.12 10.63 -3.00
C GLY A 129 -5.37 9.78 -3.23
N LEU A 130 -5.23 8.59 -3.81
CA LEU A 130 -6.36 7.72 -4.10
C LEU A 130 -6.82 6.98 -2.84
N ASP A 131 -8.13 6.96 -2.60
CA ASP A 131 -8.73 6.11 -1.57
C ASP A 131 -8.79 4.66 -2.06
N LEU A 132 -8.00 3.79 -1.41
CA LEU A 132 -7.89 2.38 -1.73
C LEU A 132 -8.88 1.48 -0.97
N GLY A 133 -9.78 2.05 -0.15
CA GLY A 133 -10.86 1.31 0.50
C GLY A 133 -11.97 0.88 -0.47
N GLY A 134 -12.07 1.57 -1.61
CA GLY A 134 -13.09 1.34 -2.64
C GLY A 134 -12.66 0.37 -3.75
N ASP A 135 -13.52 -0.61 -4.05
CA ASP A 135 -13.29 -1.64 -5.08
C ASP A 135 -13.10 -1.04 -6.48
N ALA A 136 -13.76 0.07 -6.78
CA ALA A 136 -13.65 0.73 -8.08
C ALA A 136 -12.22 1.23 -8.37
N VAL A 137 -11.52 1.71 -7.35
CA VAL A 137 -10.13 2.18 -7.48
C VAL A 137 -9.19 0.99 -7.60
N LEU A 138 -9.34 0.00 -6.71
CA LEU A 138 -8.52 -1.23 -6.74
C LEU A 138 -8.65 -1.99 -8.07
N LYS A 139 -9.85 -2.05 -8.65
CA LYS A 139 -10.08 -2.62 -9.98
C LYS A 139 -9.31 -1.90 -11.08
N LYS A 140 -9.27 -0.55 -11.04
CA LYS A 140 -8.49 0.24 -12.01
C LYS A 140 -7.00 -0.04 -11.86
N LEU A 141 -6.48 -0.11 -10.63
CA LEU A 141 -5.08 -0.46 -10.38
C LEU A 141 -4.74 -1.87 -10.88
N ALA A 142 -5.63 -2.84 -10.67
CA ALA A 142 -5.46 -4.18 -11.24
C ALA A 142 -5.37 -4.13 -12.78
N GLN A 143 -6.21 -3.31 -13.43
CA GLN A 143 -6.20 -3.16 -14.89
C GLN A 143 -4.91 -2.52 -15.42
N GLU A 144 -4.29 -1.60 -14.69
CA GLU A 144 -3.01 -0.98 -15.07
C GLU A 144 -1.90 -2.05 -15.24
N LEU A 145 -1.98 -3.17 -14.51
CA LEU A 145 -1.06 -4.30 -14.60
C LEU A 145 -1.64 -5.49 -15.39
N GLY A 146 -2.74 -5.31 -16.11
CA GLY A 146 -3.37 -6.38 -16.90
C GLY A 146 -4.14 -7.43 -16.08
N LEU A 147 -4.35 -7.20 -14.78
CA LEU A 147 -5.00 -8.13 -13.83
C LEU A 147 -6.51 -7.91 -13.66
N GLY A 148 -7.14 -7.17 -14.58
CA GLY A 148 -8.55 -6.78 -14.45
C GLY A 148 -9.53 -7.97 -14.51
N GLY A 149 -9.19 -9.03 -15.25
CA GLY A 149 -10.01 -10.24 -15.35
C GLY A 149 -9.92 -11.09 -14.08
N GLU A 150 -8.71 -11.21 -13.56
CA GLU A 150 -8.28 -11.94 -12.37
C GLU A 150 -8.94 -11.30 -11.14
N TYR A 151 -8.89 -9.97 -11.06
CA TYR A 151 -9.52 -9.21 -10.00
C TYR A 151 -11.04 -9.43 -9.98
N ARG A 152 -11.68 -9.35 -11.16
CA ARG A 152 -13.12 -9.61 -11.30
C ARG A 152 -13.50 -11.02 -10.86
N ARG A 153 -12.75 -12.04 -11.28
CA ARG A 153 -13.02 -13.43 -10.89
C ARG A 153 -12.96 -13.60 -9.38
N ARG A 154 -11.97 -12.99 -8.73
CA ARG A 154 -11.83 -13.11 -7.27
C ARG A 154 -12.82 -12.27 -6.49
N SER A 155 -13.17 -11.08 -6.96
CA SER A 155 -14.23 -10.27 -6.32
C SER A 155 -15.58 -10.99 -6.37
N LEU A 156 -15.88 -11.67 -7.47
CA LEU A 156 -17.10 -12.49 -7.61
C LEU A 156 -17.05 -13.76 -6.72
N GLY A 157 -15.87 -14.37 -6.57
CA GLY A 157 -15.70 -15.50 -5.63
C GLY A 157 -15.80 -15.12 -4.15
N ILE A 158 -15.61 -13.85 -3.79
CA ILE A 158 -15.81 -13.34 -2.43
C ILE A 158 -17.28 -12.97 -2.19
N SER A 159 -18.01 -12.47 -3.20
CA SER A 159 -19.44 -12.17 -3.07
C SER A 159 -20.32 -13.42 -2.95
N ASP A 160 -19.92 -14.54 -3.54
CA ASP A 160 -20.63 -15.83 -3.41
C ASP A 160 -20.47 -16.49 -2.03
N LEU A 161 -19.53 -16.00 -1.20
CA LEU A 161 -19.32 -16.51 0.18
C LEU A 161 -20.02 -15.67 1.25
N SER A 162 -20.61 -14.52 0.89
CA SER A 162 -21.36 -13.67 1.82
C SER A 162 -22.89 -13.84 1.75
N GLU A 163 -23.39 -14.74 0.90
CA GLU A 163 -24.83 -15.11 0.82
C GLU A 163 -25.11 -16.55 1.29
N ALA A 164 -24.10 -17.24 1.85
CA ALA A 164 -24.28 -18.52 2.51
C ALA A 164 -24.15 -18.35 4.03
N ASP A 165 -25.22 -17.84 4.65
CA ASP A 165 -25.83 -18.29 5.92
C ASP A 165 -26.89 -17.30 6.43
#